data_AF-A0A7K3QR90-F1
#
_entry.id   AF-A0A7K3QR90-F1
#
_cell.length_a   1.000
_cell.length_b   1.000
_cell.length_c   1.000
_cell.angle_alpha   90.00
_cell.angle_beta   90.00
_cell.angle_gamma   90.00
#
_symmetry.space_group_name_H-M   'P 1'
#
loop_
_entity.id
_entity.type
_entity.pdbx_description
1 polymer ?
#
loop_
_entity_poly.entity_id
_entity_poly.type
_entity_poly.pdbx_seq_one_letter_code
_entity_poly.pdbx_strand_id
1 'polypeptide(L)'
;MPTIETQPTAVYRLYGREGQLLYVGMTNNPDVRFDCHALTKRWWHLVVKRDVQWHPDRATARQCEADAIKAESPVHNAMHAAAGPHDTPLRGARQKLSTIVDEVRVAHEPRWLTYFGERFVALVEPAFHDEAVRNERIVNALREVDPELYERLAADD
;
A
#
# COMPACT_ATOMS: atom_id res chain seq x y z
N MET A 1 -22.58 -19.21 16.52
CA MET A 1 -21.51 -18.20 16.43
C MET A 1 -21.84 -17.29 15.26
N PRO A 2 -22.04 -15.97 15.44
CA PRO A 2 -22.20 -15.08 14.30
C PRO A 2 -20.95 -15.17 13.42
N THR A 3 -21.14 -15.35 12.12
CA THR A 3 -20.05 -15.25 11.14
C THR A 3 -19.57 -13.81 11.07
N ILE A 4 -18.33 -13.60 10.61
CA ILE A 4 -17.76 -12.25 10.44
C ILE A 4 -18.68 -11.34 9.60
N GLU A 5 -19.46 -11.92 8.69
CA GLU A 5 -20.43 -11.21 7.86
C GLU A 5 -21.60 -10.63 8.66
N THR A 6 -22.12 -11.34 9.66
CA THR A 6 -23.29 -10.89 10.45
C THR A 6 -22.91 -10.08 11.69
N GLN A 7 -21.62 -9.77 11.87
CA GLN A 7 -21.16 -8.99 13.00
C GLN A 7 -21.40 -7.49 12.78
N PRO A 8 -21.92 -6.75 13.78
CA PRO A 8 -22.01 -5.30 13.72
C PRO A 8 -20.66 -4.69 13.40
N THR A 9 -20.64 -3.82 12.38
CA THR A 9 -19.42 -3.23 11.85
C THR A 9 -19.64 -1.72 11.73
N ALA A 10 -18.71 -0.95 12.28
CA ALA A 10 -18.72 0.50 12.19
C ALA A 10 -18.02 0.98 10.93
N VAL A 11 -18.59 1.99 10.27
CA VAL A 11 -17.91 2.86 9.31
C VAL A 11 -17.52 4.14 10.05
N TYR A 12 -16.26 4.54 9.94
CA TYR A 12 -15.75 5.73 10.59
C TYR A 12 -15.12 6.69 9.59
N ARG A 13 -15.24 7.98 9.91
CA ARG A 13 -14.66 9.09 9.17
C ARG A 13 -13.70 9.85 10.08
N LEU A 14 -12.50 10.11 9.57
CA LEU A 14 -11.46 10.85 10.27
C LEU A 14 -11.30 12.20 9.58
N TYR A 15 -11.45 13.27 10.35
CA TYR A 15 -11.40 14.64 9.86
C TYR A 15 -10.19 15.37 10.40
N GLY A 16 -9.59 16.17 9.52
CA GLY A 16 -8.53 17.12 9.85
C GLY A 16 -9.09 18.46 10.29
N ARG A 17 -8.18 19.43 10.46
CA ARG A 17 -8.57 20.82 10.65
C ARG A 17 -9.42 21.30 9.47
N GLU A 18 -10.25 22.32 9.71
CA GLU A 18 -11.14 22.90 8.69
C GLU A 18 -12.20 21.94 8.11
N GLY A 19 -12.40 20.77 8.75
CA GLY A 19 -13.41 19.80 8.32
C GLY A 19 -13.01 18.94 7.13
N GLN A 20 -11.74 18.97 6.71
CA GLN A 20 -11.22 18.12 5.63
C GLN A 20 -11.37 16.63 5.99
N LEU A 21 -11.96 15.84 5.09
CA LEU A 21 -12.04 14.40 5.26
C LEU A 21 -10.70 13.73 4.91
N LEU A 22 -10.00 13.23 5.92
CA LEU A 22 -8.69 12.60 5.78
C LEU A 22 -8.79 11.14 5.38
N TYR A 23 -9.70 10.40 6.02
CA TYR A 23 -9.80 8.95 5.82
C TYR A 23 -11.18 8.40 6.17
N VAL A 24 -11.63 7.41 5.41
CA VAL A 24 -12.82 6.59 5.67
C VAL A 24 -12.39 5.15 5.80
N GLY A 25 -12.88 4.47 6.83
CA GLY A 25 -12.60 3.05 7.03
C GLY A 25 -13.73 2.32 7.75
N MET A 26 -13.70 0.99 7.75
CA MET A 26 -14.61 0.17 8.54
C MET A 26 -13.91 -0.81 9.49
N THR A 27 -14.58 -1.16 10.60
CA THR A 27 -14.06 -2.09 11.63
C THR A 27 -15.17 -2.54 12.58
N ASN A 28 -15.05 -3.74 13.15
CA ASN A 28 -15.91 -4.19 14.26
C ASN A 28 -15.40 -3.73 15.64
N ASN A 29 -14.21 -3.14 15.69
CA ASN A 29 -13.61 -2.58 16.91
C ASN A 29 -12.90 -1.26 16.56
N PRO A 30 -13.59 -0.11 16.72
CA PRO A 30 -13.03 1.22 16.42
C PRO A 30 -11.81 1.58 17.25
N ASP A 31 -11.84 1.31 18.56
CA ASP A 31 -10.78 1.75 19.47
C ASP A 31 -9.44 1.10 19.13
N VAL A 32 -9.41 -0.23 18.98
CA VAL A 32 -8.20 -0.95 18.54
C VAL A 32 -7.72 -0.47 17.18
N ARG A 33 -8.65 -0.13 16.29
CA ARG A 33 -8.30 0.38 14.95
C ARG A 33 -7.70 1.77 15.01
N PHE A 34 -8.18 2.63 15.90
CA PHE A 34 -7.65 3.98 16.12
C PHE A 34 -6.27 3.94 16.76
N ASP A 35 -6.04 3.09 17.75
CA ASP A 35 -4.71 2.88 18.32
C ASP A 35 -3.71 2.40 17.27
N CYS A 36 -4.13 1.43 16.44
CA CYS A 36 -3.32 0.98 15.31
C CYS A 36 -3.01 2.12 14.33
N HIS A 37 -3.98 2.98 14.02
CA HIS A 37 -3.73 4.12 13.14
C HIS A 37 -2.81 5.15 13.78
N ALA A 38 -2.96 5.41 15.08
CA ALA A 38 -2.10 6.31 15.84
C ALA A 38 -0.62 5.91 15.78
N LEU A 39 -0.36 4.61 15.83
CA LEU A 39 0.99 4.06 15.77
C LEU A 39 1.55 3.98 14.35
N THR A 40 0.70 3.81 13.33
CA THR A 40 1.16 3.40 11.98
C THR A 40 0.93 4.43 10.88
N LYS A 41 0.08 5.45 11.08
CA LYS A 41 -0.24 6.44 10.06
C LYS A 41 0.49 7.75 10.37
N ARG A 42 1.44 8.11 9.49
CA ARG A 42 2.19 9.36 9.61
C ARG A 42 1.29 10.60 9.71
N TRP A 43 0.13 10.57 9.07
CA TRP A 43 -0.88 11.65 9.09
C TRP A 43 -1.84 11.62 10.29
N TRP A 44 -1.76 10.63 11.19
CA TRP A 44 -2.72 10.51 12.30
C TRP A 44 -2.78 11.76 13.18
N HIS A 45 -1.64 12.41 13.41
CA HIS A 45 -1.55 13.64 14.19
C HIS A 45 -2.40 14.80 13.63
N LEU A 46 -2.85 14.71 12.37
CA LEU A 46 -3.74 15.68 11.75
C LEU A 46 -5.22 15.46 12.11
N VAL A 47 -5.59 14.30 12.65
CA VAL A 47 -6.99 13.96 12.98
C VAL A 47 -7.45 14.75 14.20
N VAL A 48 -8.46 15.60 14.02
CA VAL A 48 -9.06 16.41 15.09
C VAL A 48 -10.47 15.96 15.47
N LYS A 49 -11.16 15.26 14.56
CA LYS A 49 -12.52 14.76 14.79
C LYS A 49 -12.70 13.36 14.18
N ARG A 50 -13.51 12.53 14.84
CA ARG A 50 -13.83 11.17 14.43
C ARG A 50 -15.34 10.99 14.49
N ASP A 51 -15.95 10.63 13.38
CA ASP A 51 -17.36 10.25 13.35
C ASP A 51 -17.45 8.74 13.14
N VAL A 52 -18.27 8.06 13.94
CA VAL A 52 -18.42 6.60 13.93
C VAL A 52 -19.90 6.25 13.79
N GLN A 53 -20.23 5.49 12.76
CA GLN A 53 -21.58 5.02 12.49
C GLN A 53 -21.60 3.48 12.45
N TRP A 54 -22.46 2.88 13.25
CA TRP A 54 -22.61 1.42 13.31
C TRP A 54 -23.63 0.92 12.29
N HIS A 55 -23.29 -0.19 11.64
CA HIS A 55 -24.17 -0.93 10.75
C HIS A 55 -24.43 -2.33 11.33
N PRO A 56 -25.60 -2.93 11.01
CA PRO A 56 -26.00 -4.22 11.58
C PRO A 56 -25.07 -5.36 11.18
N ASP A 57 -24.45 -5.28 10.00
CA ASP A 57 -23.61 -6.31 9.43
C ASP A 57 -22.45 -5.72 8.63
N ARG A 58 -21.48 -6.58 8.30
CA ARG A 58 -20.25 -6.21 7.61
C ARG A 58 -20.49 -5.86 6.14
N ALA A 59 -21.43 -6.53 5.48
CA ALA A 59 -21.74 -6.30 4.08
C ALA A 59 -22.28 -4.88 3.85
N THR A 60 -23.21 -4.44 4.71
CA THR A 60 -23.79 -3.10 4.70
C THR A 60 -22.71 -2.05 5.01
N ALA A 61 -21.87 -2.28 6.02
CA ALA A 61 -20.76 -1.38 6.35
C ALA A 61 -19.78 -1.23 5.17
N ARG A 62 -19.48 -2.33 4.47
CA ARG A 62 -18.56 -2.33 3.32
C ARG A 62 -19.11 -1.53 2.15
N GLN A 63 -20.40 -1.67 1.84
CA GLN A 63 -21.03 -0.89 0.79
C GLN A 63 -21.01 0.60 1.16
N CYS A 64 -21.36 0.93 2.42
CA CYS A 64 -21.34 2.31 2.90
C CYS A 64 -19.94 2.92 2.91
N GLU A 65 -18.90 2.17 3.28
CA GLU A 65 -17.49 2.58 3.17
C GLU A 65 -17.11 2.88 1.71
N ALA A 66 -17.44 1.97 0.79
CA ALA A 66 -17.11 2.14 -0.63
C ALA A 66 -17.81 3.37 -1.23
N ASP A 67 -19.09 3.56 -0.93
CA ASP A 67 -19.87 4.71 -1.40
C ASP A 67 -19.33 6.02 -0.81
N ALA A 68 -18.96 6.04 0.47
CA ALA A 68 -18.35 7.18 1.13
C ALA A 68 -16.98 7.54 0.51
N ILE A 69 -16.13 6.55 0.26
CA ILE A 69 -14.82 6.79 -0.39
C ILE A 69 -15.01 7.38 -1.78
N LYS A 70 -15.96 6.85 -2.56
CA LYS A 70 -16.21 7.31 -3.92
C LYS A 70 -16.83 8.71 -3.96
N ALA A 71 -17.78 8.99 -3.07
CA ALA A 71 -18.51 10.27 -3.04
C ALA A 71 -17.70 11.39 -2.38
N GLU A 72 -16.95 11.07 -1.31
CA GLU A 72 -16.32 12.07 -0.46
C GLU A 72 -14.80 12.23 -0.75
N SER A 73 -14.21 11.35 -1.57
CA SER A 73 -12.81 11.37 -2.01
C SER A 73 -11.77 11.72 -0.91
N PRO A 74 -11.66 10.90 0.15
CA PRO A 74 -10.79 11.21 1.29
C PRO A 74 -9.30 11.27 0.89
N VAL A 75 -8.57 12.22 1.47
CA VAL A 75 -7.16 12.51 1.15
C VAL A 75 -6.26 11.28 1.16
N HIS A 76 -6.42 10.41 2.16
CA HIS A 76 -5.54 9.26 2.37
C HIS A 76 -6.14 7.91 1.96
N ASN A 77 -7.36 7.88 1.39
CA ASN A 77 -7.94 6.64 0.84
C ASN A 77 -7.39 6.31 -0.56
N ALA A 78 -7.07 7.33 -1.36
CA ALA A 78 -6.51 7.17 -2.72
C ALA A 78 -5.06 6.65 -2.73
N MET A 79 -4.30 6.78 -1.63
CA MET A 79 -2.96 6.18 -1.46
C MET A 79 -2.97 4.64 -1.37
N HIS A 80 -4.09 4.02 -1.73
CA HIS A 80 -4.27 2.57 -1.93
C HIS A 80 -4.64 2.24 -3.39
N ALA A 81 -4.34 3.14 -4.35
CA ALA A 81 -4.59 2.93 -5.78
C ALA A 81 -3.72 1.80 -6.38
N ALA A 82 -4.24 1.23 -7.47
CA ALA A 82 -3.92 -0.06 -8.07
C ALA A 82 -2.42 -0.33 -8.22
N ALA A 83 -2.01 -1.47 -7.66
CA ALA A 83 -0.73 -2.07 -7.91
C ALA A 83 -0.64 -2.47 -9.40
N GLY A 84 0.48 -2.17 -10.08
CA GLY A 84 0.75 -2.76 -11.39
C GLY A 84 0.83 -4.31 -11.31
N PRO A 85 0.90 -5.02 -12.45
CA PRO A 85 0.88 -6.49 -12.47
C PRO A 85 2.02 -7.15 -11.65
N HIS A 86 3.09 -6.41 -11.33
CA HIS A 86 4.22 -6.86 -10.50
C HIS A 86 4.22 -6.28 -9.09
N ASP A 87 3.25 -5.43 -8.77
CA ASP A 87 3.17 -4.76 -7.50
C ASP A 87 2.18 -5.50 -6.60
N THR A 88 2.63 -5.92 -5.42
CA THR A 88 1.78 -6.56 -4.41
C THR A 88 1.78 -5.73 -3.14
N PRO A 89 0.61 -5.25 -2.68
CA PRO A 89 0.55 -4.56 -1.40
C PRO A 89 1.10 -5.42 -0.26
N LEU A 90 1.98 -4.87 0.58
CA LEU A 90 2.66 -5.60 1.66
C LEU A 90 1.69 -6.32 2.61
N ARG A 91 0.49 -5.76 2.79
CA ARG A 91 -0.61 -6.41 3.54
C ARG A 91 -1.05 -7.73 2.91
N GLY A 92 -1.14 -7.79 1.58
CA GLY A 92 -1.48 -9.01 0.83
C GLY A 92 -0.33 -10.01 0.76
N ALA A 93 0.91 -9.52 0.79
CA ALA A 93 2.10 -10.38 0.75
C ALA A 93 2.17 -11.35 1.94
N ARG A 94 1.72 -10.94 3.13
CA ARG A 94 1.69 -11.81 4.32
C ARG A 94 0.91 -13.11 4.12
N GLN A 95 -0.16 -13.08 3.34
CA GLN A 95 -1.02 -14.24 3.09
C GLN A 95 -0.63 -15.00 1.82
N LYS A 96 0.15 -14.39 0.94
CA LYS A 96 0.47 -14.88 -0.42
C LYS A 96 1.96 -15.12 -0.64
N LEU A 97 2.78 -15.13 0.41
CA LEU A 97 4.24 -15.17 0.27
C LEU A 97 4.71 -16.34 -0.61
N SER A 98 4.17 -17.54 -0.42
CA SER A 98 4.53 -18.70 -1.24
C SER A 98 4.20 -18.49 -2.72
N THR A 99 3.00 -17.96 -3.03
CA THR A 99 2.61 -17.66 -4.41
C THR A 99 3.53 -16.61 -5.05
N ILE A 100 3.89 -15.57 -4.31
CA ILE A 100 4.81 -14.53 -4.79
C ILE A 100 6.20 -15.11 -5.05
N VAL A 101 6.68 -16.00 -4.17
CA VAL A 101 7.95 -16.71 -4.37
C VAL A 101 7.90 -17.58 -5.63
N ASP A 102 6.82 -18.34 -5.83
CA ASP A 102 6.66 -19.19 -7.02
C ASP A 102 6.58 -18.36 -8.30
N GLU A 103 5.89 -17.22 -8.27
CA GLU A 103 5.83 -16.29 -9.41
C GLU A 103 7.19 -15.71 -9.77
N VAL A 104 8.03 -15.34 -8.80
CA VAL A 104 9.41 -14.88 -9.05
C VAL A 104 10.22 -16.00 -9.69
N ARG A 105 10.11 -17.23 -9.17
CA ARG A 105 10.85 -18.39 -9.68
C ARG A 105 10.44 -18.82 -11.08
N VAL A 106 9.18 -18.64 -11.45
CA VAL A 106 8.65 -19.05 -12.77
C VAL A 106 8.87 -17.95 -13.81
N ALA A 107 8.64 -16.69 -13.44
CA ALA A 107 8.75 -15.57 -14.37
C ALA A 107 10.19 -15.08 -14.54
N HIS A 108 11.10 -15.38 -13.60
CA HIS A 108 12.44 -14.80 -13.52
C HIS A 108 12.44 -13.26 -13.49
N GLU A 109 11.34 -12.68 -13.00
CA GLU A 109 11.13 -11.24 -12.91
C GLU A 109 10.95 -10.80 -11.45
N PRO A 110 11.44 -9.61 -11.07
CA PRO A 110 11.20 -9.05 -9.75
C PRO A 110 9.72 -8.88 -9.43
N ARG A 111 9.34 -9.22 -8.19
CA ARG A 111 8.03 -8.86 -7.63
C ARG A 111 8.19 -7.76 -6.61
N TRP A 112 7.54 -6.64 -6.85
CA TRP A 112 7.59 -5.48 -5.98
C TRP A 112 6.53 -5.58 -4.90
N LEU A 113 6.94 -5.46 -3.65
CA LEU A 113 6.06 -5.27 -2.52
C LEU A 113 5.86 -3.77 -2.31
N THR A 114 4.61 -3.33 -2.39
CA THR A 114 4.28 -1.91 -2.22
C THR A 114 3.81 -1.59 -0.81
N TYR A 115 4.21 -0.42 -0.32
CA TYR A 115 3.75 0.15 0.93
C TYR A 115 3.18 1.54 0.63
N PHE A 116 1.87 1.72 0.83
CA PHE A 116 1.14 2.93 0.43
C PHE A 116 1.26 3.29 -1.07
N GLY A 117 1.27 2.27 -1.94
CA GLY A 117 1.35 2.46 -3.40
C GLY A 117 2.78 2.65 -3.92
N GLU A 118 3.75 2.92 -3.05
CA GLU A 118 5.16 3.02 -3.42
C GLU A 118 5.85 1.66 -3.34
N ARG A 119 6.71 1.35 -4.31
CA ARG A 119 7.58 0.17 -4.29
C ARG A 119 8.54 0.28 -3.11
N PHE A 120 8.46 -0.65 -2.18
CA PHE A 120 9.19 -0.59 -0.91
C PHE A 120 10.28 -1.67 -0.84
N VAL A 121 9.97 -2.90 -1.24
CA VAL A 121 10.90 -4.04 -1.26
C VAL A 121 10.66 -4.82 -2.54
N ALA A 122 11.69 -5.40 -3.15
CA ALA A 122 11.54 -6.39 -4.21
C ALA A 122 11.88 -7.79 -3.69
N LEU A 123 11.14 -8.78 -4.16
CA LEU A 123 11.53 -10.18 -4.09
C LEU A 123 12.12 -10.57 -5.45
N VAL A 124 13.34 -11.10 -5.44
CA VAL A 124 14.11 -11.44 -6.64
C VAL A 124 14.84 -12.76 -6.44
N GLU A 125 15.21 -13.41 -7.54
CA GLU A 125 16.13 -14.54 -7.47
C GLU A 125 17.56 -14.08 -7.09
N PRO A 126 18.36 -14.93 -6.42
CA PRO A 126 19.74 -14.59 -6.09
C PRO A 126 20.59 -14.19 -7.30
N ALA A 127 20.43 -14.88 -8.44
CA ALA A 127 21.16 -14.58 -9.67
C ALA A 127 20.83 -13.17 -10.20
N PHE A 128 19.54 -12.79 -10.20
CA PHE A 128 19.10 -11.44 -10.55
C PHE A 128 19.72 -10.40 -9.62
N HIS A 129 19.72 -10.65 -8.31
CA HIS A 129 20.34 -9.76 -7.34
C HIS A 129 21.84 -9.57 -7.61
N ASP A 130 22.58 -10.66 -7.83
CA ASP A 130 24.02 -10.63 -8.04
C ASP A 130 24.38 -9.93 -9.35
N GLU A 131 23.56 -10.10 -10.38
CA GLU A 131 23.66 -9.36 -11.65
C GLU A 131 23.38 -7.87 -11.44
N ALA A 132 22.31 -7.50 -10.74
CA ALA A 132 21.97 -6.11 -10.46
C ALA A 132 23.08 -5.39 -9.68
N VAL A 133 23.66 -6.03 -8.66
CA VAL A 133 24.80 -5.49 -7.90
C VAL A 133 26.04 -5.33 -8.78
N ARG A 134 26.29 -6.26 -9.70
CA ARG A 134 27.38 -6.13 -10.67
C ARG A 134 27.15 -4.95 -11.61
N ASN A 135 25.94 -4.83 -12.15
CA ASN A 135 25.57 -3.76 -13.07
C ASN A 135 25.64 -2.40 -12.39
N GLU A 136 25.22 -2.27 -11.14
CA GLU A 136 25.37 -1.05 -10.35
C GLU A 136 26.84 -0.62 -10.24
N ARG A 137 27.76 -1.55 -9.97
CA ARG A 137 29.21 -1.26 -9.93
C ARG A 137 29.73 -0.77 -11.28
N ILE A 138 29.30 -1.40 -12.37
CA ILE A 138 29.69 -1.02 -13.73
C ILE A 138 29.15 0.37 -14.06
N VAL A 139 27.88 0.64 -13.76
CA VAL A 139 27.24 1.94 -13.99
C VAL A 139 27.92 3.05 -13.20
N ASN A 140 28.25 2.80 -11.93
CA ASN A 140 28.96 3.77 -11.10
C ASN A 140 30.39 4.03 -11.62
N ALA A 141 31.11 2.99 -12.02
CA ALA A 141 32.42 3.16 -12.65
C ALA A 141 32.34 3.92 -13.98
N LEU A 142 31.31 3.64 -14.80
CA LEU A 142 31.09 4.35 -16.06
C LEU A 142 30.79 5.83 -15.83
N ARG A 143 29.96 6.16 -14.84
CA ARG A 143 29.70 7.55 -14.44
C ARG A 143 30.96 8.31 -14.05
N GLU A 144 31.93 7.64 -13.43
CA GLU A 144 33.21 8.25 -13.03
C GLU A 144 34.16 8.43 -14.22
N VAL A 145 34.21 7.45 -15.11
CA VAL A 145 35.19 7.40 -16.22
C VAL A 145 34.70 8.17 -17.45
N ASP A 146 33.41 8.11 -17.78
CA ASP A 146 32.81 8.75 -18.95
C ASP A 146 31.35 9.17 -18.66
N PRO A 147 31.17 10.33 -17.99
CA PRO A 147 29.84 10.86 -17.66
C PRO A 147 28.98 11.14 -18.90
N GLU A 148 29.58 11.59 -20.01
CA GLU A 148 28.84 11.93 -21.23
C GLU A 148 28.27 10.69 -21.91
N LEU A 149 29.03 9.58 -21.94
CA LEU A 149 28.52 8.30 -22.42
C LEU A 149 27.43 7.75 -21.51
N TYR A 150 27.59 7.89 -20.18
CA TYR A 150 26.56 7.48 -19.23
C TYR A 150 25.24 8.21 -19.48
N GLU A 151 25.25 9.55 -19.57
CA GLU A 151 24.04 10.35 -19.79
C GLU A 151 23.36 10.02 -21.13
N ARG A 152 24.16 9.75 -22.18
CA ARG A 152 23.62 9.30 -23.48
C ARG A 152 22.91 7.96 -23.38
N LEU A 153 23.50 6.98 -22.69
CA LEU A 153 22.91 5.65 -22.51
C LEU A 153 21.70 5.69 -21.58
N ALA A 154 21.68 6.60 -20.60
CA ALA A 154 20.57 6.75 -19.65
C ALA A 154 19.36 7.50 -20.25
N ALA A 155 19.55 8.23 -21.35
CA ALA A 155 18.49 9.00 -22.02
C ALA A 155 17.66 8.17 -23.02
N ASP A 156 18.06 6.93 -23.31
CA ASP A 156 17.42 6.04 -24.31
C ASP A 156 16.32 5.11 -23.73
N ASP A 157 15.92 5.29 -22.46
CA ASP A 157 14.85 4.54 -21.75
C ASP A 157 13.57 5.36 -21.50
#